data_AF-A7SPX1-F1
#
_entry.id   AF-A7SPX1-F1
#
_cell.length_a   1.000
_cell.length_b   1.000
_cell.length_c   1.000
_cell.angle_alpha   90.00
_cell.angle_beta   90.00
_cell.angle_gamma   90.00
#
_symmetry.space_group_name_H-M   'P 1'
#
loop_
_entity.id
_entity.type
_entity.pdbx_description
1 polymer ?
#
loop_
_entity_poly.entity_id
_entity_poly.type
_entity_poly.pdbx_seq_one_letter_code
_entity_poly.pdbx_strand_id
1 'polypeptide(L)'
;MDNFQDFIFSLEDKSQVCSYQEAMAWKAYGADRKDIDDDENEDNTDDGERFNVVDLSPSAVMGWLTGQKHRNLSKEISPIHVRFDHDCLKRNPKHTVCFPLVGACGREITLPVAHMASLDTFKQNFLLAFCKGQAFSKS
;
A
#
# COMPACT_ATOMS: atom_id res chain seq x y z
N MET A 1 10.34 12.38 17.18
CA MET A 1 8.95 12.17 16.74
C MET A 1 8.92 10.83 16.02
N ASP A 2 7.92 9.99 16.31
CA ASP A 2 7.76 8.68 15.70
C ASP A 2 6.92 8.81 14.43
N ASN A 3 7.59 8.99 13.28
CA ASN A 3 6.95 9.22 11.98
C ASN A 3 5.94 8.12 11.61
N PHE A 4 6.10 6.88 12.11
CA PHE A 4 5.21 5.79 11.79
C PHE A 4 3.88 5.91 12.54
N GLN A 5 3.93 6.19 13.85
CA GLN A 5 2.73 6.40 14.64
C GLN A 5 1.93 7.62 14.14
N ASP A 6 2.62 8.74 13.86
CA ASP A 6 2.01 9.94 13.31
C ASP A 6 1.33 9.68 11.95
N PHE A 7 1.95 8.85 11.12
CA PHE A 7 1.37 8.42 9.86
C PHE A 7 0.10 7.58 10.06
N ILE A 8 0.14 6.55 10.92
CA ILE A 8 -1.01 5.68 11.16
C ILE A 8 -2.21 6.49 11.69
N PHE A 9 -1.98 7.42 12.62
CA PHE A 9 -3.04 8.30 13.10
C PHE A 9 -3.61 9.21 12.00
N SER A 10 -2.77 9.70 11.09
CA SER A 10 -3.26 10.49 9.96
C SER A 10 -4.20 9.73 9.02
N LEU A 11 -4.14 8.38 8.98
CA LEU A 11 -5.04 7.55 8.18
C LEU A 11 -6.46 7.47 8.74
N GLU A 12 -6.67 7.81 10.01
CA GLU A 12 -8.02 7.84 10.60
C GLU A 12 -8.82 9.04 10.12
N ASP A 13 -8.15 10.13 9.74
CA ASP A 13 -8.76 11.32 9.16
C ASP A 13 -8.83 11.22 7.63
N LYS A 14 -10.01 10.84 7.13
CA LYS A 14 -10.30 10.70 5.71
C LYS A 14 -10.17 12.00 4.90
N SER A 15 -10.06 13.16 5.55
CA SER A 15 -9.86 14.45 4.88
C SER A 15 -8.40 14.76 4.54
N GLN A 16 -7.44 14.06 5.16
CA GLN A 16 -6.02 14.39 5.10
C GLN A 16 -5.20 13.51 4.15
N VAL A 17 -5.74 12.38 3.69
CA VAL A 17 -4.95 11.39 2.95
C VAL A 17 -5.63 10.99 1.65
N CYS A 18 -5.02 11.40 0.53
CA CYS A 18 -5.46 10.99 -0.80
C CYS A 18 -4.74 9.70 -1.21
N SER A 19 -5.50 8.67 -1.59
CA SER A 19 -4.94 7.43 -2.15
C SER A 19 -4.16 7.73 -3.42
N TYR A 20 -3.06 7.00 -3.67
CA TYR A 20 -2.38 7.09 -4.97
C TYR A 20 -3.33 6.61 -6.07
N GLN A 21 -3.83 7.54 -6.87
CA GLN A 21 -4.71 7.25 -8.00
C GLN A 21 -3.84 7.02 -9.23
N GLU A 22 -3.92 5.81 -9.80
CA GLU A 22 -3.31 5.50 -11.08
C GLU A 22 -4.39 5.13 -12.08
N ALA A 23 -4.30 5.69 -13.29
CA ALA A 23 -5.15 5.31 -14.40
C ALA A 23 -4.87 3.85 -14.78
N MET A 24 -5.89 3.02 -14.71
CA MET A 24 -5.80 1.62 -15.10
C MET A 24 -5.82 1.51 -16.63
N ALA A 25 -4.80 0.87 -17.20
CA ALA A 25 -4.77 0.51 -18.62
C ALA A 25 -5.74 -0.65 -18.93
N TRP A 26 -7.03 -0.49 -18.61
CA TRP A 26 -8.04 -1.51 -18.88
C TRP A 26 -8.36 -1.63 -20.38
N LYS A 27 -8.20 -0.52 -21.13
CA LYS A 27 -8.40 -0.49 -22.59
C LYS A 27 -7.34 -1.28 -23.38
N ALA A 28 -6.21 -1.66 -22.77
CA ALA A 28 -5.11 -2.35 -23.47
C ALA A 28 -5.33 -3.87 -23.66
N TYR A 29 -6.21 -4.49 -22.85
CA TYR A 29 -6.48 -5.94 -22.90
C TYR A 29 -7.89 -6.29 -23.41
N GLY A 30 -8.71 -5.28 -23.71
CA GLY A 30 -10.13 -5.45 -24.07
C GLY A 30 -10.42 -5.70 -25.56
N ALA A 31 -9.40 -5.78 -26.43
CA ALA A 31 -9.65 -6.00 -27.86
C ALA A 31 -9.90 -7.47 -28.24
N ASP A 32 -9.69 -8.44 -27.33
CA ASP A 32 -9.66 -9.87 -27.71
C ASP A 32 -10.33 -10.83 -26.71
N ARG A 33 -11.21 -10.34 -25.84
CA ARG A 33 -12.08 -11.20 -25.01
C ARG A 33 -13.54 -10.86 -25.25
N LYS A 34 -14.13 -11.50 -26.27
CA LYS A 34 -15.54 -11.92 -26.17
C LYS A 34 -15.53 -13.16 -25.31
N ASP A 35 -16.22 -13.11 -24.17
CA ASP A 35 -17.12 -14.17 -23.66
C ASP A 35 -17.47 -13.90 -22.18
N ILE A 36 -18.72 -13.45 -21.94
CA ILE A 36 -19.73 -13.98 -20.99
C ILE A 36 -19.35 -13.95 -19.48
N ASP A 37 -20.07 -13.32 -18.54
CA ASP A 37 -21.52 -13.24 -18.30
C ASP A 37 -22.00 -11.83 -17.92
N ASP A 38 -23.21 -11.52 -18.39
CA ASP A 38 -24.03 -10.35 -18.09
C ASP A 38 -24.56 -10.37 -16.64
N ASP A 39 -24.33 -9.29 -15.89
CA ASP A 39 -25.25 -8.87 -14.83
C ASP A 39 -25.73 -7.46 -15.20
N GLU A 40 -26.98 -7.42 -15.66
CA GLU A 40 -27.63 -6.25 -16.22
C GLU A 40 -27.82 -5.16 -15.16
N ASN A 41 -27.08 -4.06 -15.31
CA ASN A 41 -27.57 -2.73 -14.99
C ASN A 41 -26.98 -1.75 -16.01
N GLU A 42 -27.70 -1.57 -17.11
CA GLU A 42 -27.52 -0.44 -18.02
C GLU A 42 -27.77 0.86 -17.26
N ASP A 43 -26.75 1.70 -17.13
CA ASP A 43 -26.72 3.03 -17.75
C ASP A 43 -25.59 3.84 -17.13
N ASN A 44 -24.49 3.94 -17.87
CA ASN A 44 -23.73 5.16 -18.11
C ASN A 44 -22.51 4.78 -18.96
N THR A 45 -22.49 5.27 -20.19
CA THR A 45 -21.28 5.37 -21.00
C THR A 45 -20.31 6.32 -20.29
N ASP A 46 -19.56 5.80 -19.30
CA ASP A 46 -18.39 6.50 -18.77
C ASP A 46 -17.15 5.95 -19.49
N ASP A 47 -16.79 6.65 -20.56
CA ASP A 47 -15.51 6.49 -21.26
C ASP A 47 -14.32 6.93 -20.39
N GLY A 48 -14.59 7.29 -19.13
CA GLY A 48 -13.68 7.80 -18.13
C GLY A 48 -12.53 6.87 -17.76
N GLU A 49 -11.44 7.49 -17.33
CA GLU A 49 -10.28 6.81 -16.79
C GLU A 49 -10.68 6.08 -15.51
N ARG A 50 -10.54 4.74 -15.49
CA ARG A 50 -10.73 3.96 -14.27
C ARG A 50 -9.51 4.15 -13.37
N PHE A 51 -9.69 4.77 -12.21
CA PHE A 51 -8.63 4.90 -11.22
C PHE A 51 -8.69 3.78 -10.18
N ASN A 52 -7.54 3.23 -9.83
CA ASN A 52 -7.46 2.33 -8.67
C ASN A 52 -7.39 3.18 -7.38
N VAL A 53 -8.42 3.07 -6.55
CA VAL A 53 -8.48 3.72 -5.23
C VAL A 53 -8.10 2.68 -4.18
N VAL A 54 -6.96 2.87 -3.52
CA VAL A 54 -6.48 1.96 -2.48
C VAL A 54 -7.16 2.31 -1.15
N ASP A 55 -7.72 1.30 -0.48
CA ASP A 55 -8.21 1.40 0.89
C ASP A 55 -7.03 1.69 1.83
N LEU A 56 -6.95 2.94 2.32
CA LEU A 56 -5.91 3.40 3.24
C LEU A 56 -6.28 3.22 4.71
N SER A 57 -7.38 2.53 5.03
CA SER A 57 -7.79 2.34 6.42
C SER A 57 -6.72 1.62 7.24
N PRO A 58 -6.69 1.82 8.58
CA PRO A 58 -5.77 1.08 9.45
C PRO A 58 -5.87 -0.44 9.26
N SER A 59 -7.06 -1.00 9.03
CA SER A 59 -7.24 -2.44 8.79
C SER A 59 -6.59 -2.90 7.48
N ALA A 60 -6.60 -2.07 6.43
CA ALA A 60 -5.93 -2.37 5.18
C ALA A 60 -4.40 -2.33 5.32
N VAL A 61 -3.86 -1.34 6.03
CA VAL A 61 -2.43 -1.27 6.36
C VAL A 61 -2.02 -2.47 7.20
N MET A 62 -2.80 -2.84 8.22
CA MET A 62 -2.54 -4.03 9.02
C MET A 62 -2.62 -5.32 8.18
N GLY A 63 -3.56 -5.38 7.23
CA GLY A 63 -3.66 -6.46 6.26
C GLY A 63 -2.39 -6.62 5.42
N TRP A 64 -1.80 -5.52 4.98
CA TRP A 64 -0.53 -5.55 4.25
C TRP A 64 0.64 -5.94 5.15
N LEU A 65 0.73 -5.39 6.38
CA LEU A 65 1.82 -5.66 7.31
C LEU A 65 1.81 -7.09 7.90
N THR A 66 0.64 -7.72 8.01
CA THR A 66 0.47 -8.99 8.75
C THR A 66 -0.19 -10.09 7.93
N GLY A 67 -0.66 -9.79 6.72
CA GLY A 67 -1.49 -10.70 5.92
C GLY A 67 -2.93 -10.86 6.43
N GLN A 68 -3.33 -10.15 7.49
CA GLN A 68 -4.66 -10.25 8.09
C GLN A 68 -5.25 -8.86 8.36
N LYS A 69 -6.40 -8.58 7.73
CA LYS A 69 -7.17 -7.35 8.04
C LYS A 69 -7.94 -7.46 9.36
N HIS A 70 -8.23 -8.68 9.79
CA HIS A 70 -9.03 -8.95 10.97
C HIS A 70 -8.16 -9.06 12.23
N ARG A 71 -8.64 -8.44 13.32
CA ARG A 71 -8.09 -8.67 14.65
C ARG A 71 -8.75 -9.89 15.27
N ASN A 72 -7.95 -10.87 15.68
CA ASN A 72 -8.45 -11.99 16.48
C ASN A 72 -8.61 -11.53 17.94
N LEU A 73 -9.84 -11.46 18.45
CA LEU A 73 -10.13 -10.99 19.81
C LEU A 73 -9.79 -12.04 20.89
N SER A 74 -9.64 -13.30 20.51
CA SER A 74 -9.35 -14.42 21.41
C SER A 74 -7.86 -14.73 21.55
N LYS A 75 -7.01 -14.10 20.74
CA LYS A 75 -5.55 -14.25 20.78
C LYS A 75 -4.91 -12.94 21.19
N GLU A 76 -3.85 -13.01 21.97
CA GLU A 76 -3.01 -11.84 22.20
C GLU A 76 -2.45 -11.34 20.87
N ILE A 77 -2.39 -10.02 20.73
CA ILE A 77 -1.84 -9.38 19.55
C ILE A 77 -0.34 -9.58 19.61
N SER A 78 0.21 -10.51 18.82
CA SER A 78 1.67 -10.58 18.68
C SER A 78 2.19 -9.24 18.13
N PRO A 79 3.38 -8.79 18.53
CA PRO A 79 3.92 -7.53 18.06
C PRO A 79 4.24 -7.58 16.55
N ILE A 80 4.29 -6.42 15.93
CA ILE A 80 4.93 -6.25 14.62
C ILE A 80 6.38 -5.86 14.88
N HIS A 81 7.31 -6.58 14.27
CA HIS A 81 8.74 -6.33 14.42
C HIS A 81 9.18 -5.25 13.42
N VAL A 82 9.60 -4.09 13.92
CA VAL A 82 10.12 -3.00 13.10
C VAL A 82 11.64 -3.03 13.11
N ARG A 83 12.25 -3.06 11.94
CA ARG A 83 13.72 -2.99 11.74
C ARG A 83 14.07 -1.73 10.99
N PHE A 84 15.22 -1.15 11.31
CA PHE A 84 15.73 0.04 10.63
C PHE A 84 16.95 -0.31 9.80
N ASP A 85 16.90 0.01 8.52
CA ASP A 85 18.00 -0.21 7.60
C ASP A 85 18.73 1.11 7.32
N HIS A 86 19.98 1.18 7.76
CA HIS A 86 20.87 2.32 7.61
C HIS A 86 21.89 2.14 6.47
N ASP A 87 21.94 0.95 5.86
CA ASP A 87 23.03 0.54 4.98
C ASP A 87 22.61 0.44 3.50
N CYS A 88 21.45 0.98 3.14
CA CYS A 88 20.96 0.94 1.76
C CYS A 88 21.96 1.58 0.78
N LEU A 89 22.61 2.68 1.15
CA LEU A 89 23.63 3.36 0.34
C LEU A 89 24.94 2.58 0.26
N LYS A 90 25.25 1.72 1.24
CA LYS A 90 26.42 0.81 1.14
C LYS A 90 26.15 -0.31 0.14
N ARG A 91 24.93 -0.85 0.14
CA ARG A 91 24.55 -1.96 -0.74
C ARG A 91 24.28 -1.50 -2.18
N ASN A 92 23.72 -0.30 -2.37
CA ASN A 92 23.52 0.29 -3.68
C ASN A 92 23.79 1.80 -3.63
N PRO A 93 25.02 2.28 -3.89
CA PRO A 93 25.35 3.70 -3.73
C PRO A 93 24.60 4.68 -4.63
N LYS A 94 23.96 4.22 -5.71
CA LYS A 94 23.34 5.08 -6.74
C LYS A 94 21.82 5.14 -6.70
N HIS A 95 21.15 4.35 -5.86
CA HIS A 95 19.70 4.44 -5.72
C HIS A 95 19.27 5.81 -5.17
N THR A 96 18.09 6.26 -5.58
CA THR A 96 17.53 7.57 -5.22
C THR A 96 16.32 7.46 -4.30
N VAL A 97 15.80 6.25 -4.08
CA VAL A 97 14.62 5.98 -3.26
C VAL A 97 14.73 4.58 -2.66
N CYS A 98 14.18 4.41 -1.45
CA CYS A 98 13.95 3.10 -0.85
C CYS A 98 12.48 2.93 -0.49
N PHE A 99 12.03 1.69 -0.52
CA PHE A 99 10.71 1.30 -0.03
C PHE A 99 10.83 0.40 1.20
N PRO A 100 9.85 0.44 2.11
CA PRO A 100 9.77 -0.53 3.19
C PRO A 100 9.70 -1.96 2.65
N LEU A 101 10.38 -2.87 3.33
CA LEU A 101 10.32 -4.30 3.08
C LEU A 101 9.36 -4.94 4.08
N VAL A 102 8.31 -5.63 3.60
CA VAL A 102 7.29 -6.23 4.46
C VAL A 102 7.37 -7.76 4.38
N GLY A 103 7.59 -8.38 5.54
CA GLY A 103 7.48 -9.82 5.74
C GLY A 103 6.19 -10.16 6.47
N ALA A 104 5.06 -10.21 5.75
CA ALA A 104 3.73 -10.37 6.34
C ALA A 104 3.61 -11.63 7.22
N CYS A 105 4.13 -12.77 6.77
CA CYS A 105 4.12 -14.02 7.54
C CYS A 105 4.90 -13.93 8.86
N GLY A 106 6.03 -13.21 8.84
CA GLY A 106 6.87 -12.97 10.02
C GLY A 106 6.42 -11.77 10.86
N ARG A 107 5.39 -11.05 10.41
CA ARG A 107 4.92 -9.78 10.99
C ARG A 107 6.06 -8.78 11.16
N GLU A 108 6.92 -8.68 10.16
CA GLU A 108 8.08 -7.78 10.18
C GLU A 108 8.00 -6.72 9.08
N ILE A 109 8.51 -5.53 9.40
CA ILE A 109 8.74 -4.46 8.44
C ILE A 109 10.14 -3.90 8.64
N THR A 110 10.87 -3.74 7.54
CA THR A 110 12.17 -3.05 7.52
C THR A 110 12.00 -1.68 6.87
N LEU A 111 12.27 -0.62 7.64
CA LEU A 111 12.17 0.78 7.23
C LEU A 111 13.55 1.30 6.80
N PRO A 112 13.71 1.75 5.55
CA PRO A 112 14.96 2.34 5.06
C PRO A 112 15.10 3.79 5.56
N VAL A 113 16.06 4.04 6.44
CA VAL A 113 16.15 5.33 7.16
C VAL A 113 16.64 6.47 6.26
N ALA A 114 17.60 6.19 5.36
CA ALA A 114 18.23 7.23 4.54
C ALA A 114 17.26 8.02 3.65
N HIS A 115 16.18 7.39 3.19
CA HIS A 115 15.19 8.00 2.29
C HIS A 115 13.82 8.20 2.95
N MET A 116 13.69 7.98 4.26
CA MET A 116 12.44 8.19 5.02
C MET A 116 12.67 9.02 6.30
N ALA A 117 13.69 9.89 6.27
CA ALA A 117 14.11 10.66 7.45
C ALA A 117 13.11 11.76 7.86
N SER A 118 12.40 12.36 6.90
CA SER A 118 11.34 13.34 7.18
C SER A 118 9.95 12.69 7.11
N LEU A 119 8.97 13.27 7.81
CA LEU A 119 7.59 12.81 7.76
C LEU A 119 7.04 12.77 6.33
N ASP A 120 7.35 13.77 5.50
CA ASP A 120 6.86 13.83 4.12
C ASP A 120 7.45 12.70 3.27
N THR A 121 8.78 12.52 3.33
CA THR A 121 9.44 11.42 2.62
C THR A 121 8.99 10.04 3.13
N PHE A 122 8.71 9.93 4.43
CA PHE A 122 8.17 8.72 5.04
C PHE A 122 6.78 8.43 4.47
N LYS A 123 5.86 9.39 4.54
CA LYS A 123 4.48 9.27 4.03
C LYS A 123 4.47 8.89 2.56
N GLN A 124 5.24 9.60 1.73
CA GLN A 124 5.29 9.36 0.29
C GLN A 124 5.78 7.94 -0.03
N ASN A 125 6.93 7.54 0.52
CA ASN A 125 7.51 6.23 0.23
C ASN A 125 6.67 5.08 0.81
N PHE A 126 6.08 5.27 2.00
CA PHE A 126 5.20 4.28 2.59
C PHE A 126 3.91 4.12 1.76
N LEU A 127 3.24 5.21 1.41
CA LEU A 127 2.02 5.16 0.62
C LEU A 127 2.27 4.57 -0.76
N LEU A 128 3.38 4.93 -1.41
CA LEU A 128 3.73 4.36 -2.71
C LEU A 128 3.98 2.85 -2.60
N ALA A 129 4.74 2.41 -1.59
CA ALA A 129 4.98 0.98 -1.36
C ALA A 129 3.70 0.21 -1.00
N PHE A 130 2.83 0.78 -0.17
CA PHE A 130 1.55 0.18 0.18
C PHE A 130 0.63 0.07 -1.04
N CYS A 131 0.42 1.17 -1.77
CA CYS A 131 -0.49 1.20 -2.91
C CYS A 131 -0.03 0.26 -4.04
N LYS A 132 1.26 0.28 -4.37
CA LYS A 132 1.82 -0.55 -5.45
C LYS A 132 2.09 -1.99 -5.01
N GLY A 133 2.45 -2.21 -3.75
CA GLY A 133 2.69 -3.55 -3.19
C GLY A 133 1.43 -4.41 -3.18
N GLN A 134 0.25 -3.80 -3.00
CA GLN A 134 -1.04 -4.49 -3.08
C GLN A 134 -1.42 -4.93 -4.50
N ALA A 135 -0.81 -4.36 -5.55
CA ALA A 135 -1.10 -4.74 -6.93
C ALA A 135 -0.55 -6.14 -7.28
N PHE A 136 0.51 -6.59 -6.62
CA PHE A 136 1.17 -7.88 -6.89
C PHE A 136 0.60 -9.06 -6.10
N SER A 137 -0.32 -8.83 -5.14
CA SER A 137 -0.93 -9.89 -4.33
C SER A 137 -2.24 -10.45 -4.91
N LYS A 138 -2.75 -9.88 -6.00
CA LYS A 138 -3.92 -10.40 -6.73
C LYS A 138 -3.47 -11.46 -7.75
N SER A 139 -3.17 -12.67 -7.27
CA SER A 139 -2.97 -13.86 -8.10
C SER A 139 -4.05 -14.89 -7.85
#